data_AF-A0A7J3SL81-F1
#
_entry.id   AF-A0A7J3SL81-F1
#
_cell.length_a   1.000
_cell.length_b   1.000
_cell.length_c   1.000
_cell.angle_alpha   90.00
_cell.angle_beta   90.00
_cell.angle_gamma   90.00
#
_symmetry.space_group_name_H-M   'P 1'
#
loop_
_entity.id
_entity.type
_entity.pdbx_description
1 polymer ?
#
loop_
_entity_poly.entity_id
_entity_poly.type
_entity_poly.pdbx_seq_one_letter_code
_entity_poly.pdbx_strand_id
1 'polypeptide(L)'
;MDEECEYPPCLHVVADDRRKRFAIFFEDSEGIIIWLEKEKLDEAMKKISELTKKGYQEEKDLDRIDELARTKLSAELEEEEE
;
A
#
# COMPACT_ATOMS: atom_id res chain seq x y z
N MET A 1 -2.70 10.97 -22.39
CA MET A 1 -2.61 9.50 -22.39
C MET A 1 -2.80 9.18 -20.94
N ASP A 2 -4.07 9.28 -20.56
CA ASP A 2 -4.52 9.24 -19.18
C ASP A 2 -4.79 7.77 -18.93
N GLU A 3 -3.74 7.05 -18.51
CA GLU A 3 -3.89 5.72 -17.93
C GLU A 3 -4.46 5.93 -16.53
N GLU A 4 -5.75 6.28 -16.46
CA GLU A 4 -6.52 6.18 -15.22
C GLU A 4 -6.43 4.72 -14.75
N CYS A 5 -6.06 4.51 -13.49
CA CYS A 5 -5.92 3.19 -12.90
C CYS A 5 -7.28 2.48 -12.99
N GLU A 6 -7.39 1.37 -13.72
CA GLU A 6 -8.68 0.69 -13.90
C GLU A 6 -9.22 0.07 -12.59
N TYR A 7 -8.36 -0.10 -11.57
CA TYR A 7 -8.70 -0.73 -10.29
C TYR A 7 -7.85 -0.17 -9.12
N PRO A 8 -8.17 1.01 -8.56
CA PRO A 8 -7.64 1.40 -7.26
C PRO A 8 -8.18 0.45 -6.15
N PRO A 9 -7.41 0.23 -5.06
CA PRO A 9 -6.19 0.93 -4.67
C PRO A 9 -4.93 0.46 -5.43
N CYS A 10 -4.05 1.39 -5.83
CA CYS A 10 -2.84 1.10 -6.61
C CYS A 10 -1.62 1.96 -6.22
N LEU A 11 -0.41 1.46 -6.54
CA LEU A 11 0.86 2.17 -6.32
C LEU A 11 1.40 2.73 -7.63
N HIS A 12 1.60 4.04 -7.69
CA HIS A 12 2.14 4.74 -8.86
C HIS A 12 3.59 5.15 -8.63
N VAL A 13 4.45 4.84 -9.60
CA VAL A 13 5.84 5.32 -9.62
C VAL A 13 6.00 6.28 -10.79
N VAL A 14 6.21 7.56 -10.49
CA VAL A 14 6.34 8.62 -11.49
C VAL A 14 7.82 8.95 -11.65
N ALA A 15 8.39 8.70 -12.83
CA ALA A 15 9.79 8.99 -13.13
C ALA A 15 9.95 10.30 -13.93
N ASP A 16 10.87 11.16 -13.49
CA ASP A 16 11.41 12.27 -14.27
C ASP A 16 12.77 11.84 -14.83
N ASP A 17 12.76 11.36 -16.08
CA ASP A 17 13.95 10.89 -16.77
C ASP A 17 14.99 11.97 -17.02
N ARG A 18 14.55 13.23 -17.18
CA ARG A 18 15.44 14.36 -17.43
C ARG A 18 16.26 14.68 -16.18
N ARG A 19 15.64 14.59 -15.01
CA ARG A 19 16.29 14.83 -13.71
C ARG A 19 16.84 13.56 -13.06
N LYS A 20 16.54 12.38 -13.62
CA LYS A 20 16.85 11.07 -13.03
C LYS A 20 16.34 10.94 -11.60
N ARG A 21 15.07 11.33 -11.40
CA ARG A 21 14.36 11.27 -10.12
C ARG A 21 13.05 10.53 -10.29
N PHE A 22 12.50 10.02 -9.20
CA PHE A 22 11.16 9.46 -9.18
C PHE A 22 10.46 9.79 -7.86
N ALA A 23 9.14 9.67 -7.86
CA ALA A 23 8.28 9.74 -6.68
C ALA A 23 7.30 8.57 -6.69
N ILE A 24 6.85 8.15 -5.50
CA ILE A 24 5.91 7.04 -5.33
C ILE A 24 4.63 7.60 -4.69
N PHE A 25 3.49 7.15 -5.18
CA PHE A 25 2.17 7.54 -4.68
C PHE A 25 1.31 6.31 -4.48
N PHE A 26 0.43 6.35 -3.48
CA PHE A 26 -0.65 5.41 -3.27
C PHE A 26 -1.96 6.11 -3.63
N GLU A 27 -2.72 5.52 -4.53
CA GLU A 27 -4.09 5.93 -4.86
C GLU A 27 -5.03 4.93 -4.21
N ASP A 28 -5.97 5.40 -3.39
CA ASP A 28 -7.00 4.56 -2.79
C ASP A 28 -8.24 4.43 -3.69
N SER A 29 -9.22 3.61 -3.26
CA SER A 29 -10.48 3.36 -3.99
C SER A 29 -11.33 4.61 -4.22
N GLU A 30 -11.10 5.68 -3.46
CA GLU A 30 -11.79 6.97 -3.62
C GLU A 30 -11.04 7.92 -4.57
N GLY A 31 -9.89 7.48 -5.12
CA GLY A 31 -9.02 8.28 -5.97
C GLY A 31 -8.14 9.27 -5.21
N ILE A 32 -8.00 9.12 -3.88
CA ILE A 32 -7.13 9.98 -3.08
C ILE A 32 -5.67 9.56 -3.29
N ILE A 33 -4.86 10.51 -3.76
CA ILE A 33 -3.44 10.29 -4.05
C ILE A 33 -2.58 10.76 -2.87
N ILE A 34 -1.93 9.80 -2.21
CA ILE A 34 -1.04 10.02 -1.07
C ILE A 34 0.41 9.82 -1.51
N TRP A 35 1.27 10.81 -1.29
CA TRP A 35 2.70 10.67 -1.53
C TRP A 35 3.35 9.74 -0.50
N LEU A 36 4.13 8.77 -0.99
CA LEU A 36 4.91 7.86 -0.17
C LEU A 36 6.41 8.15 -0.30
N GLU A 37 7.04 8.34 0.86
CA GLU A 37 8.50 8.45 0.93
C GLU A 37 9.15 7.09 0.64
N LYS A 38 10.12 7.09 -0.28
CA LYS A 38 10.89 5.88 -0.63
C LYS A 38 11.57 5.25 0.59
N GLU A 39 12.04 6.06 1.53
CA GLU A 39 12.69 5.57 2.76
C GLU A 39 11.73 4.73 3.61
N LYS A 40 10.48 5.17 3.79
CA LYS A 40 9.45 4.41 4.52
C LYS A 40 9.11 3.10 3.82
N LEU A 41 9.05 3.10 2.48
CA LEU A 41 8.82 1.90 1.69
C LEU A 41 9.98 0.90 1.81
N ASP A 42 11.23 1.36 1.79
CA ASP A 42 12.39 0.50 2.01
C ASP A 42 12.36 -0.15 3.40
N GLU A 43 12.02 0.62 4.43
CA GLU A 43 11.90 0.11 5.79
C GLU A 43 10.82 -0.95 5.91
N ALA A 44 9.65 -0.72 5.30
CA ALA A 44 8.57 -1.70 5.24
C ALA A 44 9.01 -2.98 4.51
N MET A 45 9.64 -2.85 3.34
CA MET A 45 10.16 -3.98 2.56
C MET A 45 11.22 -4.78 3.32
N LYS A 46 12.09 -4.10 4.09
CA LYS A 46 13.07 -4.77 4.94
C LYS A 46 12.38 -5.61 6.02
N LYS A 47 11.38 -5.04 6.72
CA LYS A 47 10.61 -5.76 7.74
C LYS A 47 9.88 -6.98 7.15
N ILE A 48 9.26 -6.82 5.99
CA ILE A 48 8.61 -7.93 5.26
C ILE A 48 9.64 -9.02 4.94
N SER A 49 10.81 -8.67 4.40
CA SER A 49 11.86 -9.64 4.08
C SER A 49 12.35 -10.40 5.32
N GLU A 50 12.50 -9.72 6.47
CA GLU A 50 12.89 -10.34 7.73
C GLU A 50 11.81 -11.32 8.25
N LEU A 51 10.53 -10.99 8.08
CA LEU A 51 9.41 -11.88 8.41
C LEU A 51 9.39 -13.10 7.48
N THR A 52 9.51 -12.91 6.17
CA THR A 52 9.54 -14.02 5.20
C THR A 52 10.70 -14.98 5.47
N LYS A 53 11.88 -14.48 5.83
CA LYS A 53 13.03 -15.32 6.24
C LYS A 53 12.75 -16.15 7.49
N LYS A 54 11.84 -15.72 8.36
CA LYS A 54 11.38 -16.46 9.53
C LYS A 54 10.23 -17.43 9.22
N GLY A 55 9.82 -17.55 7.95
CA GLY A 55 8.76 -18.44 7.51
C GLY A 55 7.35 -17.84 7.56
N TYR A 56 7.22 -16.53 7.82
CA TYR A 56 5.92 -15.86 7.74
C TYR A 56 5.47 -15.76 6.27
N GLN A 57 4.17 -15.89 6.04
CA GLN A 57 3.54 -15.72 4.74
C GLN A 57 2.52 -14.58 4.83
N GLU A 58 2.25 -13.96 3.69
CA GLU A 58 1.18 -12.98 3.56
C GLU A 58 -0.17 -13.68 3.80
N GLU A 59 -1.01 -13.06 4.62
CA GLU A 59 -2.39 -13.50 4.83
C GLU A 59 -3.21 -13.18 3.56
N LYS A 60 -4.08 -14.11 3.15
CA LYS A 60 -4.91 -13.96 1.94
C LYS A 60 -6.40 -14.01 2.22
N ASP A 61 -6.77 -14.44 3.43
CA ASP A 61 -8.14 -14.44 3.90
C ASP A 61 -8.54 -13.02 4.34
N LEU A 62 -9.53 -12.43 3.66
CA LEU A 62 -9.93 -11.04 3.88
C LEU A 62 -10.43 -10.81 5.31
N ASP A 63 -11.27 -11.70 5.84
CA ASP A 63 -11.82 -11.60 7.20
C ASP A 63 -10.68 -11.53 8.24
N ARG A 64 -9.62 -12.34 8.02
CA ARG A 64 -8.46 -12.36 8.89
C ARG A 64 -7.54 -11.16 8.71
N ILE A 65 -7.45 -10.59 7.52
CA ILE A 65 -6.75 -9.31 7.28
C ILE A 65 -7.45 -8.20 8.08
N ASP A 66 -8.77 -8.14 8.05
CA ASP A 66 -9.56 -7.13 8.77
C ASP A 66 -9.45 -7.32 10.29
N GLU A 67 -9.48 -8.56 10.77
CA GLU A 67 -9.21 -8.87 12.18
C GLU A 67 -7.81 -8.39 12.59
N LEU A 68 -6.79 -8.62 11.78
CA LEU A 68 -5.42 -8.15 12.04
C LEU A 68 -5.36 -6.62 12.07
N ALA A 69 -6.02 -5.93 11.13
CA ALA A 69 -6.07 -4.48 11.09
C ALA A 69 -6.73 -3.91 12.38
N ARG A 70 -7.90 -4.43 12.76
CA ARG A 70 -8.61 -4.02 13.98
C ARG A 70 -7.79 -4.27 15.24
N THR A 71 -7.22 -5.46 15.38
CA THR A 71 -6.53 -5.87 16.61
C THR A 71 -5.12 -5.29 16.76
N LYS A 72 -4.41 -5.03 15.65
CA LYS A 72 -3.02 -4.57 15.68
C LYS A 72 -2.84 -3.09 15.41
N LEU A 73 -3.73 -2.49 14.63
CA LEU A 73 -3.65 -1.08 14.25
C LEU A 73 -4.74 -0.24 14.90
N SER A 74 -5.70 -0.87 15.60
CA SER A 74 -6.93 -0.22 16.07
C SER A 74 -7.67 0.48 14.93
N ALA A 75 -7.51 -0.02 13.70
CA ALA A 75 -8.19 0.49 12.53
C ALA A 75 -9.55 -0.21 12.44
N GLU A 76 -10.64 0.54 12.63
CA GLU A 76 -11.98 0.06 12.30
C GLU A 76 -12.19 0.24 10.80
N LEU A 77 -12.80 -0.76 10.16
CA LEU A 77 -13.32 -0.57 8.80
C LEU A 77 -14.47 0.44 8.92
N GLU A 78 -14.44 1.51 8.13
CA GLU A 78 -15.65 2.32 7.95
C GLU A 78 -16.65 1.45 7.19
N GLU A 79 -17.79 1.15 7.83
CA GLU A 79 -18.90 0.47 7.17
C GLU A 79 -19.53 1.46 6.18
N GLU A 80 -19.53 1.15 4.88
CA GLU A 80 -20.26 1.94 3.88
C GLU A 80 -21.75 1.95 4.26
N GLU A 81 -22.30 3.12 4.59
CA GLU A 81 -23.75 3.29 4.72
C GLU A 81 -24.40 3.11 3.33
N GLU A 82 -25.21 2.05 3.16
CA GLU A 82 -25.99 1.75 1.93
C GLU A 82 -26.91 2.90 1.47
#